data_AF-A0A1Y5JUZ8-F1
#
_entry.id   AF-A0A1Y5JUZ8-F1
#
_cell.length_a   1.000
_cell.length_b   1.000
_cell.length_c   1.000
_cell.angle_alpha   90.00
_cell.angle_beta   90.00
_cell.angle_gamma   90.00
#
_symmetry.space_group_name_H-M   'P 1'
#
loop_
_entity.id
_entity.type
_entity.pdbx_description
1 polymer ?
#
loop_
_entity_poly.entity_id
_entity_poly.type
_entity_poly.pdbx_seq_one_letter_code
_entity_poly.pdbx_strand_id
1 'polypeptide(L)'
;MANNWMLLLVLVIMIPVVLTTTVIPLLTRRIESFGVTIPEEGQNHPDIRALRKSYLWWNGGLGALLTASLMIITFRISSDNAWGIALAAHTVLYIIVSFGIYYKIHRAVKAIKEKEQWLKDAPQRIMVSTAFRTEKLTQPHYWFIPHLLLIMGTILVCVLGYDRFPELMPMKYDFNGEVTRSVAKSYTSVLWPVFVQAFLLIVFVFTNVVIGRSKQVAEASDPEGSLHRNLRFRRIWSAYLIIFGFMIMAAIGMIPVGMLLDWSGNVSALATILVVGLMVVSSIALSVKTGQGGSRLKSESGGNPQTTVASAADHDRHWKLGVIYFNPNDPALFVEKRFGIGWTMNMARPVVWIIVVLIILVAVGLPLIIE
;
A
#
# COMPACT_ATOMS: atom_id res chain seq x y z
N MET A 1 -21.93 22.96 6.19
CA MET A 1 -21.25 22.31 5.05
C MET A 1 -20.05 21.48 5.50
N ALA A 2 -19.25 21.93 6.47
CA ALA A 2 -18.17 21.15 7.11
C ALA A 2 -18.53 19.68 7.40
N ASN A 3 -19.66 19.42 8.07
CA ASN A 3 -20.08 18.05 8.41
C ASN A 3 -20.20 17.14 7.17
N ASN A 4 -20.63 17.66 6.01
CA ASN A 4 -20.76 16.84 4.80
C ASN A 4 -19.39 16.42 4.26
N TRP A 5 -18.40 17.32 4.26
CA TRP A 5 -17.03 17.02 3.88
C TRP A 5 -16.37 16.04 4.83
N MET A 6 -16.56 16.23 6.14
CA MET A 6 -16.06 15.34 7.18
C MET A 6 -16.65 13.93 7.01
N LEU A 7 -17.95 13.80 6.79
CA LEU A 7 -18.60 12.50 6.53
C LEU A 7 -18.09 11.85 5.24
N LEU A 8 -17.89 12.63 4.17
CA LEU A 8 -17.30 12.14 2.94
C LEU A 8 -15.87 11.60 3.17
N LEU A 9 -15.05 12.31 3.94
CA LEU A 9 -13.70 11.86 4.29
C LEU A 9 -13.71 10.58 5.13
N VAL A 10 -14.63 10.45 6.09
CA VAL A 10 -14.82 9.18 6.83
C VAL A 10 -15.07 8.05 5.87
N LEU A 11 -15.98 8.23 4.91
CA LEU A 11 -16.29 7.21 3.90
C LEU A 11 -15.08 6.88 3.02
N VAL A 12 -14.44 7.91 2.45
CA VAL A 12 -13.31 7.77 1.52
C VAL A 12 -12.11 7.10 2.19
N ILE A 13 -11.91 7.29 3.49
CA ILE A 13 -10.78 6.70 4.23
C ILE A 13 -11.17 5.34 4.82
N MET A 14 -12.26 5.27 5.57
CA MET A 14 -12.60 4.06 6.33
C MET A 14 -13.10 2.93 5.44
N ILE A 15 -13.90 3.20 4.40
CA ILE A 15 -14.40 2.11 3.54
C ILE A 15 -13.24 1.34 2.91
N PRO A 16 -12.25 1.98 2.25
CA PRO A 16 -11.13 1.25 1.70
C PRO A 16 -10.29 0.53 2.75
N VAL A 17 -10.04 1.16 3.90
CA VAL A 17 -9.28 0.54 5.00
C VAL A 17 -10.01 -0.72 5.49
N VAL A 18 -11.30 -0.64 5.78
CA VAL A 18 -12.11 -1.78 6.25
C VAL A 18 -12.21 -2.86 5.18
N LEU A 19 -12.50 -2.48 3.93
CA LEU A 19 -12.66 -3.40 2.82
C LEU A 19 -11.35 -4.16 2.55
N THR A 20 -10.23 -3.45 2.47
CA THR A 20 -8.93 -4.06 2.16
C THR A 20 -8.48 -5.01 3.26
N THR A 21 -8.51 -4.59 4.54
CA THR A 21 -8.12 -5.48 5.66
C THR A 21 -9.01 -6.72 5.73
N THR A 22 -10.32 -6.55 5.51
CA THR A 22 -11.29 -7.67 5.54
C THR A 22 -11.06 -8.65 4.40
N VAL A 23 -10.81 -8.18 3.18
CA VAL A 23 -10.71 -9.04 1.99
C VAL A 23 -9.30 -9.60 1.77
N ILE A 24 -8.26 -9.04 2.39
CA ILE A 24 -6.85 -9.51 2.25
C ILE A 24 -6.68 -11.03 2.36
N PRO A 25 -7.28 -11.77 3.31
CA PRO A 25 -7.13 -13.23 3.40
C PRO A 25 -7.62 -13.99 2.15
N LEU A 26 -8.45 -13.36 1.32
CA LEU A 26 -8.92 -13.93 0.06
C LEU A 26 -7.94 -13.69 -1.09
N LEU A 27 -7.04 -12.72 -0.94
CA LEU A 27 -6.14 -12.24 -1.98
C LEU A 27 -4.69 -12.73 -1.80
N THR A 28 -4.38 -13.37 -0.67
CA THR A 28 -3.10 -14.04 -0.44
C THR A 28 -2.90 -15.21 -1.40
N ARG A 29 -1.68 -15.74 -1.43
CA ARG A 29 -1.36 -16.91 -2.25
C ARG A 29 -2.13 -18.14 -1.78
N ARG A 30 -2.34 -19.10 -2.69
CA ARG A 30 -3.08 -20.33 -2.40
C ARG A 30 -2.40 -21.22 -1.35
N ILE A 31 -1.10 -21.08 -1.22
CA ILE A 31 -0.30 -21.79 -0.21
C ILE A 31 -0.20 -21.05 1.14
N GLU A 32 -0.87 -19.89 1.28
CA GLU A 32 -0.82 -19.07 2.50
C GLU A 32 -2.22 -18.87 3.06
N SER A 33 -2.39 -19.15 4.35
CA SER A 33 -3.62 -18.89 5.08
C SER A 33 -3.29 -18.13 6.36
N PHE A 34 -3.74 -16.88 6.45
CA PHE A 34 -3.48 -16.01 7.62
C PHE A 34 -2.01 -15.94 8.04
N GLY A 35 -1.07 -15.98 7.09
CA GLY A 35 0.37 -15.93 7.38
C GLY A 35 0.96 -17.27 7.86
N VAL A 36 0.30 -18.39 7.54
CA VAL A 36 0.77 -19.76 7.80
C VAL A 36 0.77 -20.54 6.48
N THR A 37 1.84 -21.30 6.21
CA THR A 37 2.01 -22.01 4.95
C THR A 37 1.27 -23.32 5.09
N ILE A 38 0.28 -23.53 4.23
CA ILE A 38 -0.51 -24.75 4.18
C ILE A 38 -0.60 -25.21 2.72
N PRO A 39 -0.69 -26.52 2.43
CA PRO A 39 -0.90 -26.99 1.07
C PRO A 39 -2.24 -26.45 0.53
N GLU A 40 -2.37 -26.39 -0.80
CA GLU A 40 -3.60 -25.91 -1.46
C GLU A 40 -4.83 -26.76 -1.04
N GLU A 41 -4.65 -28.07 -0.85
CA GLU A 41 -5.69 -28.96 -0.32
C GLU A 41 -6.18 -28.54 1.08
N GLY A 42 -5.25 -28.10 1.93
CA GLY A 42 -5.55 -27.62 3.29
C GLY A 42 -6.40 -26.34 3.30
N GLN A 43 -6.43 -25.56 2.22
CA GLN A 43 -7.30 -24.37 2.11
C GLN A 43 -8.79 -24.72 2.10
N ASN A 44 -9.11 -25.96 1.70
CA ASN A 44 -10.49 -26.47 1.65
C ASN A 44 -10.91 -27.17 2.95
N HIS A 45 -9.99 -27.32 3.91
CA HIS A 45 -10.29 -27.91 5.22
C HIS A 45 -11.47 -27.16 5.89
N PRO A 46 -12.49 -27.87 6.41
CA PRO A 46 -13.70 -27.26 6.97
C PRO A 46 -13.40 -26.17 8.01
N ASP A 47 -12.47 -26.43 8.92
CA ASP A 47 -12.09 -25.47 9.97
C ASP A 47 -11.42 -24.22 9.42
N ILE A 48 -10.56 -24.35 8.39
CA ILE A 48 -9.89 -23.20 7.75
C ILE A 48 -10.93 -22.33 7.04
N ARG A 49 -11.90 -22.95 6.35
CA ARG A 49 -13.02 -22.23 5.72
C ARG A 49 -13.90 -21.52 6.74
N ALA A 50 -14.21 -22.18 7.86
CA ALA A 50 -15.00 -21.59 8.94
C ALA A 50 -14.28 -20.39 9.58
N LEU A 51 -12.98 -20.52 9.87
CA LEU A 51 -12.15 -19.43 10.38
C LEU A 51 -12.11 -18.24 9.41
N ARG A 52 -11.91 -18.49 8.11
CA ARG A 52 -11.92 -17.45 7.08
C ARG A 52 -13.27 -16.71 7.03
N LYS A 53 -14.38 -17.45 7.02
CA LYS A 53 -15.73 -16.85 7.06
C LYS A 53 -15.95 -16.04 8.34
N SER A 54 -15.52 -16.57 9.48
CA SER A 54 -15.58 -15.88 10.78
C SER A 54 -14.80 -14.58 10.76
N TYR A 55 -13.59 -14.56 10.18
CA TYR A 55 -12.80 -13.34 10.00
C TYR A 55 -13.55 -12.28 9.21
N LEU A 56 -14.11 -12.65 8.06
CA LEU A 56 -14.81 -11.72 7.17
C LEU A 56 -15.98 -11.03 7.90
N TRP A 57 -16.77 -11.80 8.64
CA TRP A 57 -17.91 -11.27 9.40
C TRP A 57 -17.47 -10.40 10.58
N TRP A 58 -16.55 -10.88 11.41
CA TRP A 58 -16.12 -10.13 12.59
C TRP A 58 -15.33 -8.88 12.23
N ASN A 59 -14.35 -8.98 11.33
CA ASN A 59 -13.53 -7.86 10.93
C ASN A 59 -14.31 -6.82 10.11
N GLY A 60 -15.14 -7.30 9.17
CA GLY A 60 -15.99 -6.43 8.35
C GLY A 60 -17.11 -5.79 9.16
N GLY A 61 -17.80 -6.57 9.99
CA GLY A 61 -18.88 -6.07 10.86
C GLY A 61 -18.38 -5.07 11.89
N LEU A 62 -17.23 -5.34 12.53
CA LEU A 62 -16.60 -4.38 13.43
C LEU A 62 -16.17 -3.11 12.70
N GLY A 63 -15.58 -3.23 11.50
CA GLY A 63 -15.19 -2.09 10.70
C GLY A 63 -16.38 -1.22 10.29
N ALA A 64 -17.49 -1.84 9.91
CA ALA A 64 -18.73 -1.14 9.61
C ALA A 64 -19.29 -0.42 10.85
N LEU A 65 -19.29 -1.09 12.01
CA LEU A 65 -19.74 -0.52 13.28
C LEU A 65 -18.88 0.69 13.70
N LEU A 66 -17.55 0.58 13.64
CA LEU A 66 -16.63 1.69 13.96
C LEU A 66 -16.73 2.85 12.96
N THR A 67 -17.00 2.55 11.69
CA THR A 67 -17.26 3.59 10.68
C THR A 67 -18.56 4.32 10.99
N ALA A 68 -19.63 3.60 11.33
CA ALA A 68 -20.91 4.17 11.71
C ALA A 68 -20.81 4.99 13.01
N SER A 69 -20.07 4.52 14.01
CA SER A 69 -19.85 5.27 15.24
C SER A 69 -19.11 6.59 14.98
N LEU A 70 -18.10 6.57 14.11
CA LEU A 70 -17.35 7.77 13.74
C LEU A 70 -18.24 8.78 12.97
N MET A 71 -19.14 8.30 12.11
CA MET A 71 -20.14 9.16 11.46
C MET A 71 -21.06 9.85 12.47
N ILE A 72 -21.52 9.12 13.49
CA ILE A 72 -22.37 9.69 14.55
C ILE A 72 -21.58 10.72 15.37
N ILE A 73 -20.35 10.40 15.76
CA ILE A 73 -19.47 11.28 16.53
C ILE A 73 -19.13 12.55 15.74
N THR A 74 -19.04 12.48 14.41
CA THR A 74 -18.77 13.64 13.55
C THR A 74 -19.75 14.79 13.79
N PHE A 75 -21.02 14.50 14.08
CA PHE A 75 -22.01 15.55 14.41
C PHE A 75 -21.85 16.16 15.81
N ARG A 76 -20.98 15.60 16.66
CA ARG A 76 -20.75 16.05 18.04
C ARG A 76 -19.47 16.86 18.19
N ILE A 77 -18.58 16.86 17.19
CA ILE A 77 -17.29 17.54 17.24
C ILE A 77 -17.34 18.75 16.30
N SER A 78 -17.27 19.95 16.88
CA SER A 78 -17.28 21.20 16.11
C SER A 78 -15.88 21.70 15.71
N SER A 79 -14.81 21.14 16.30
CA SER A 79 -13.43 21.55 16.00
C SER A 79 -12.78 20.62 14.99
N ASP A 80 -12.29 21.18 13.88
CA ASP A 80 -11.59 20.46 12.82
C ASP A 80 -10.38 19.67 13.33
N ASN A 81 -9.59 20.27 14.23
CA ASN A 81 -8.43 19.62 14.83
C ASN A 81 -8.85 18.43 15.71
N ALA A 82 -9.86 18.62 16.57
CA ALA A 82 -10.38 17.55 17.42
C ALA A 82 -10.97 16.41 16.58
N TRP A 83 -11.64 16.74 15.47
CA TRP A 83 -12.19 15.75 14.56
C TRP A 83 -11.09 14.99 13.81
N GLY A 84 -10.05 15.67 13.34
CA GLY A 84 -8.89 15.02 12.71
C GLY A 84 -8.19 14.02 13.65
N ILE A 85 -8.04 14.38 14.92
CA ILE A 85 -7.53 13.49 15.97
C ILE A 85 -8.50 12.30 16.18
N ALA A 86 -9.81 12.55 16.24
CA ALA A 86 -10.80 11.50 16.40
C ALA A 86 -10.77 10.50 15.23
N LEU A 87 -10.73 10.97 13.98
CA LEU A 87 -10.58 10.15 12.78
C LEU A 87 -9.31 9.29 12.87
N ALA A 88 -8.15 9.90 13.14
CA ALA A 88 -6.88 9.18 13.24
C ALA A 88 -6.92 8.11 14.36
N ALA A 89 -7.43 8.46 15.53
CA ALA A 89 -7.58 7.53 16.66
C ALA A 89 -8.50 6.36 16.32
N HIS A 90 -9.64 6.61 15.65
CA HIS A 90 -10.56 5.55 15.22
C HIS A 90 -9.92 4.63 14.17
N THR A 91 -9.20 5.18 13.19
CA THR A 91 -8.50 4.36 12.19
C THR A 91 -7.42 3.50 12.83
N VAL A 92 -6.62 4.06 13.74
CA VAL A 92 -5.60 3.31 14.49
C VAL A 92 -6.23 2.22 15.36
N LEU A 93 -7.29 2.55 16.10
CA LEU A 93 -8.04 1.58 16.90
C LEU A 93 -8.57 0.43 16.04
N TYR A 94 -9.17 0.75 14.88
CA TYR A 94 -9.63 -0.28 13.95
C TYR A 94 -8.49 -1.20 13.48
N ILE A 95 -7.33 -0.63 13.10
CA ILE A 95 -6.17 -1.41 12.68
C ILE A 95 -5.68 -2.34 13.81
N ILE A 96 -5.60 -1.85 15.04
CA ILE A 96 -5.19 -2.65 16.21
C ILE A 96 -6.16 -3.81 16.45
N VAL A 97 -7.46 -3.54 16.48
CA VAL A 97 -8.46 -4.59 16.73
C VAL A 97 -8.52 -5.57 15.57
N SER A 98 -8.46 -5.09 14.32
CA SER A 98 -8.38 -5.92 13.12
C SER A 98 -7.18 -6.87 13.15
N PHE A 99 -6.02 -6.36 13.58
CA PHE A 99 -4.84 -7.18 13.79
C PHE A 99 -5.03 -8.22 14.91
N GLY A 100 -5.70 -7.86 16.01
CA GLY A 100 -6.05 -8.80 17.08
C GLY A 100 -6.93 -9.96 16.60
N ILE A 101 -7.96 -9.67 15.79
CA ILE A 101 -8.83 -10.69 15.17
C ILE A 101 -8.00 -11.57 14.23
N TYR A 102 -7.16 -10.95 13.38
CA TYR A 102 -6.24 -11.67 12.49
C TYR A 102 -5.34 -12.61 13.28
N TYR A 103 -4.71 -12.12 14.35
CA TYR A 103 -3.74 -12.88 15.12
C TYR A 103 -4.37 -14.08 15.85
N LYS A 104 -5.60 -13.92 16.36
CA LYS A 104 -6.37 -15.04 16.92
C LYS A 104 -6.55 -16.16 15.89
N ILE A 105 -6.87 -15.81 14.65
CA ILE A 105 -7.06 -16.79 13.57
C ILE A 105 -5.74 -17.37 13.08
N HIS A 106 -4.69 -16.55 12.96
CA HIS A 106 -3.33 -17.00 12.65
C HIS A 106 -2.90 -18.12 13.60
N ARG A 107 -3.10 -17.95 14.91
CA ARG A 107 -2.80 -18.99 15.91
C ARG A 107 -3.63 -20.26 15.72
N ALA A 108 -4.92 -20.13 15.41
CA ALA A 108 -5.79 -21.27 15.16
C ALA A 108 -5.37 -22.06 13.91
N VAL A 109 -5.06 -21.37 12.81
CA VAL A 109 -4.53 -21.98 11.58
C VAL A 109 -3.21 -22.70 11.84
N LYS A 110 -2.32 -22.08 12.64
CA LYS A 110 -1.04 -22.69 13.03
C LYS A 110 -1.25 -23.99 13.83
N ALA A 111 -2.17 -23.99 14.78
CA ALA A 111 -2.51 -25.19 15.56
C ALA A 111 -3.07 -26.32 14.67
N ILE A 112 -3.90 -25.98 13.68
CA ILE A 112 -4.41 -26.95 12.70
C ILE A 112 -3.26 -27.51 11.85
N LYS A 113 -2.36 -26.66 11.35
CA LYS A 113 -1.16 -27.10 10.60
C LYS A 113 -0.34 -28.11 11.41
N GLU A 114 -0.13 -27.84 12.69
CA GLU A 114 0.62 -28.71 13.60
C GLU A 114 -0.11 -30.04 13.85
N LYS A 115 -1.44 -30.04 13.95
CA LYS A 115 -2.24 -31.27 14.12
C LYS A 115 -2.23 -32.14 12.86
N GLU A 116 -2.48 -31.53 11.71
CA GLU A 116 -2.65 -32.23 10.44
C GLU A 116 -1.32 -32.68 9.80
N GLN A 117 -0.19 -32.14 10.27
CA GLN A 117 1.16 -32.53 9.81
C GLN A 117 1.34 -32.43 8.28
N TRP A 118 0.61 -31.54 7.62
CA TRP A 118 0.51 -31.42 6.16
C TRP A 118 1.83 -31.30 5.40
N LEU A 119 2.91 -30.83 6.04
CA LEU A 119 4.21 -30.62 5.40
C LEU A 119 5.30 -31.60 5.85
N LYS A 120 4.94 -32.63 6.62
CA LYS A 120 5.92 -33.58 7.19
C LYS A 120 6.71 -34.33 6.12
N ASP A 121 6.03 -34.76 5.05
CA ASP A 121 6.62 -35.55 3.96
C ASP A 121 6.78 -34.75 2.65
N ALA A 122 6.54 -33.43 2.70
CA ALA A 122 6.58 -32.62 1.50
C ALA A 122 8.04 -32.45 1.02
N PRO A 123 8.30 -32.62 -0.29
CA PRO A 123 9.66 -32.59 -0.82
C PRO A 123 10.30 -31.21 -0.62
N GLN A 124 11.46 -31.18 0.05
CA GLN A 124 12.28 -29.96 0.19
C GLN A 124 13.07 -29.69 -1.09
N ARG A 125 12.36 -29.43 -2.19
CA ARG A 125 13.00 -29.03 -3.45
C ARG A 125 13.12 -27.51 -3.50
N ILE A 126 14.35 -27.02 -3.35
CA ILE A 126 14.71 -25.64 -3.68
C ILE A 126 15.14 -25.65 -5.15
N MET A 127 14.26 -25.24 -6.05
CA MET A 127 14.64 -25.07 -7.45
C MET A 127 15.31 -23.71 -7.61
N VAL A 128 16.61 -23.72 -7.93
CA VAL A 128 17.37 -22.51 -8.27
C VAL A 128 17.40 -22.39 -9.79
N SER A 129 16.48 -21.62 -10.36
CA SER A 129 16.57 -21.26 -11.78
C SER A 129 17.68 -20.24 -11.96
N THR A 130 18.73 -20.61 -12.69
CA THR A 130 19.86 -19.72 -13.04
C THR A 130 19.55 -18.82 -14.24
N ALA A 131 18.55 -19.17 -15.05
CA ALA A 131 18.19 -18.49 -16.30
C ALA A 131 17.43 -17.16 -16.11
N PHE A 132 16.80 -16.95 -14.95
CA PHE A 132 15.95 -15.77 -14.70
C PHE A 132 16.71 -14.48 -14.39
N ARG A 133 18.05 -14.51 -14.34
CA ARG A 133 18.89 -13.35 -13.99
C ARG A 133 18.93 -12.29 -15.11
N THR A 134 18.46 -12.62 -16.31
CA THR A 134 18.53 -11.77 -17.52
C THR A 134 17.20 -11.05 -17.85
N GLU A 135 16.09 -11.44 -17.21
CA GLU A 135 14.77 -10.86 -17.49
C GLU A 135 14.55 -9.51 -16.80
N LYS A 136 13.91 -8.56 -17.51
CA LYS A 136 13.52 -7.27 -16.91
C LYS A 136 12.38 -7.49 -15.91
N LEU A 137 12.67 -7.33 -14.63
CA LEU A 137 11.73 -7.61 -13.53
C LEU A 137 10.66 -6.52 -13.35
N THR A 138 10.93 -5.29 -13.78
CA THR A 138 10.04 -4.13 -13.67
C THR A 138 10.04 -3.31 -14.95
N GLN A 139 9.13 -2.33 -15.03
CA GLN A 139 9.19 -1.33 -16.08
C GLN A 139 10.48 -0.53 -15.98
N PRO A 140 11.11 -0.19 -17.12
CA PRO A 140 12.34 0.58 -17.13
C PRO A 140 12.22 1.95 -16.44
N HIS A 141 13.30 2.41 -15.82
CA HIS A 141 13.31 3.66 -15.06
C HIS A 141 13.11 4.93 -15.91
N TYR A 142 13.36 4.87 -17.22
CA TYR A 142 13.11 6.03 -18.11
C TYR A 142 11.62 6.40 -18.22
N TRP A 143 10.70 5.52 -17.82
CA TRP A 143 9.28 5.85 -17.71
C TRP A 143 8.95 6.85 -16.59
N PHE A 144 9.93 7.25 -15.78
CA PHE A 144 9.83 8.36 -14.83
C PHE A 144 10.26 9.72 -15.44
N ILE A 145 10.72 9.78 -16.68
CA ILE A 145 11.02 11.04 -17.39
C ILE A 145 9.80 11.97 -17.42
N PRO A 146 8.56 11.50 -17.72
CA PRO A 146 7.38 12.36 -17.63
C PRO A 146 7.20 13.02 -16.26
N HIS A 147 7.52 12.34 -15.16
CA HIS A 147 7.45 12.90 -13.81
C HIS A 147 8.49 14.02 -13.61
N LEU A 148 9.70 13.87 -14.15
CA LEU A 148 10.70 14.92 -14.14
C LEU A 148 10.26 16.14 -14.96
N LEU A 149 9.70 15.91 -16.15
CA LEU A 149 9.15 16.98 -16.99
C LEU A 149 7.99 17.71 -16.29
N LEU A 150 7.15 16.96 -15.57
CA LEU A 150 6.07 17.54 -14.77
C LEU A 150 6.61 18.43 -13.64
N ILE A 151 7.65 17.99 -12.92
CA ILE A 151 8.34 18.82 -11.92
C ILE A 151 8.86 20.11 -12.55
N MET A 152 9.53 20.01 -13.71
CA MET A 152 10.02 21.18 -14.43
C MET A 152 8.87 22.11 -14.85
N GLY A 153 7.75 21.56 -15.29
CA GLY A 153 6.54 22.32 -15.59
C GLY A 153 6.00 23.06 -14.36
N THR A 154 5.94 22.40 -13.20
CA THR A 154 5.54 23.04 -11.94
C THR A 154 6.50 24.15 -11.54
N ILE A 155 7.82 23.95 -11.67
CA ILE A 155 8.84 25.00 -11.45
C ILE A 155 8.58 26.19 -12.37
N LEU A 156 8.35 25.97 -13.67
CA LEU A 156 8.09 27.03 -14.64
C LEU A 156 6.83 27.83 -14.28
N VAL A 157 5.75 27.17 -13.87
CA VAL A 157 4.53 27.85 -13.38
C VAL A 157 4.83 28.72 -12.17
N CYS A 158 5.54 28.17 -11.17
CA CYS A 158 5.91 28.89 -9.95
C CYS A 158 6.81 30.11 -10.22
N VAL A 159 7.82 29.97 -11.07
CA VAL A 159 8.81 31.03 -11.35
C VAL A 159 8.25 32.09 -12.29
N LEU A 160 7.61 31.70 -13.39
CA LEU A 160 7.01 32.65 -14.34
C LEU A 160 5.74 33.30 -13.77
N GLY A 161 5.08 32.64 -12.82
CA GLY A 161 3.93 33.16 -12.09
C GLY A 161 4.28 33.90 -10.81
N TYR A 162 5.56 34.02 -10.43
CA TYR A 162 5.99 34.44 -9.09
C TYR A 162 5.33 35.75 -8.62
N ASP A 163 5.31 36.76 -9.50
CA ASP A 163 4.76 38.08 -9.18
C ASP A 163 3.23 38.10 -8.99
N ARG A 164 2.53 37.09 -9.52
CA ARG A 164 1.07 36.94 -9.43
C ARG A 164 0.62 36.20 -8.18
N PHE A 165 1.53 35.53 -7.47
CA PHE A 165 1.17 34.90 -6.20
C PHE A 165 0.92 35.95 -5.12
N PRO A 166 -0.06 35.71 -4.21
CA PRO A 166 -0.35 36.61 -3.12
C PRO A 166 0.84 36.74 -2.15
N GLU A 167 1.00 37.91 -1.53
CA GLU A 167 2.04 38.14 -0.51
C GLU A 167 1.89 37.21 0.71
N LEU A 168 0.67 36.77 0.99
CA LEU A 168 0.35 35.76 2.00
C LEU A 168 -0.20 34.51 1.31
N MET A 169 0.61 33.46 1.30
CA MET A 169 0.30 32.18 0.68
C MET A 169 -0.53 31.31 1.63
N PRO A 170 -1.72 30.84 1.23
CA PRO A 170 -2.51 29.92 2.05
C PRO A 170 -1.87 28.52 2.07
N MET A 171 -1.57 28.03 3.27
CA MET A 171 -0.90 26.74 3.50
C MET A 171 -1.81 25.69 4.14
N LYS A 172 -2.86 26.10 4.85
CA LYS A 172 -3.83 25.20 5.48
C LYS A 172 -5.24 25.75 5.32
N TYR A 173 -6.18 24.85 5.01
CA TYR A 173 -7.60 25.12 4.91
C TYR A 173 -8.37 24.36 5.99
N ASP A 174 -9.48 24.94 6.46
CA ASP A 174 -10.49 24.24 7.25
C ASP A 174 -11.45 23.44 6.34
N PHE A 175 -12.42 22.71 6.90
CA PHE A 175 -13.41 21.97 6.11
C PHE A 175 -14.49 22.82 5.42
N ASN A 176 -14.52 24.13 5.66
CA ASN A 176 -15.34 25.07 4.90
C ASN A 176 -14.58 25.66 3.70
N GLY A 177 -13.27 25.40 3.60
CA GLY A 177 -12.40 25.95 2.57
C GLY A 177 -11.81 27.31 2.94
N GLU A 178 -11.92 27.71 4.20
CA GLU A 178 -11.34 28.94 4.74
C GLU A 178 -9.88 28.72 5.14
N VAL A 179 -9.06 29.75 4.96
CA VAL A 179 -7.62 29.68 5.24
C VAL A 179 -7.38 29.78 6.75
N THR A 180 -6.76 28.77 7.34
CA THR A 180 -6.42 28.73 8.78
C THR A 180 -4.95 29.00 9.06
N ARG A 181 -4.09 28.86 8.04
CA ARG A 181 -2.66 29.18 8.13
C ARG A 181 -2.18 29.76 6.81
N SER A 182 -1.44 30.86 6.90
CA SER A 182 -0.74 31.48 5.77
C SER A 182 0.73 31.68 6.09
N VAL A 183 1.56 31.72 5.06
CA VAL A 183 3.01 31.98 5.15
C VAL A 183 3.37 33.11 4.19
N ALA A 184 4.38 33.91 4.51
CA ALA A 184 4.85 34.98 3.63
C ALA A 184 5.39 34.43 2.30
N LYS A 185 5.17 35.17 1.22
CA LYS A 185 5.67 34.84 -0.11
C LYS A 185 7.21 34.83 -0.11
N SER A 186 7.76 33.72 -0.59
CA SER A 186 9.18 33.51 -0.82
C SER A 186 9.33 32.43 -1.90
N TYR A 187 10.51 32.27 -2.48
CA TYR A 187 10.74 31.17 -3.43
C TYR A 187 10.47 29.80 -2.78
N THR A 188 10.85 29.63 -1.51
CA THR A 188 10.61 28.39 -0.77
C THR A 188 9.11 28.12 -0.59
N SER A 189 8.34 29.13 -0.21
CA SER A 189 6.89 29.00 0.00
C SER A 189 6.08 28.94 -1.30
N VAL A 190 6.63 29.35 -2.45
CA VAL A 190 5.96 29.14 -3.76
C VAL A 190 6.34 27.78 -4.36
N LEU A 191 7.56 27.30 -4.13
CA LEU A 191 8.08 26.03 -4.67
C LEU A 191 7.79 24.81 -3.77
N TRP A 192 7.05 24.95 -2.68
CA TRP A 192 6.73 23.81 -1.81
C TRP A 192 6.16 22.57 -2.54
N PRO A 193 5.28 22.70 -3.56
CA PRO A 193 4.76 21.53 -4.27
C PRO A 193 5.87 20.78 -5.01
N VAL A 194 6.90 21.49 -5.48
CA VAL A 194 8.06 20.93 -6.18
C VAL A 194 8.89 20.06 -5.22
N PHE A 195 9.08 20.50 -3.98
CA PHE A 195 9.79 19.69 -2.98
C PHE A 195 9.04 18.39 -2.68
N VAL A 196 7.71 18.45 -2.55
CA VAL A 196 6.87 17.26 -2.36
C VAL A 196 6.93 16.35 -3.57
N GLN A 197 6.80 16.89 -4.78
CA GLN A 197 6.93 16.13 -6.02
C GLN A 197 8.29 15.44 -6.16
N ALA A 198 9.39 16.13 -5.84
CA ALA A 198 10.73 15.56 -5.88
C ALA A 198 10.89 14.41 -4.87
N PHE A 199 10.40 14.59 -3.64
CA PHE A 199 10.38 13.53 -2.63
C PHE A 199 9.56 12.32 -3.11
N LEU A 200 8.35 12.53 -3.62
CA LEU A 200 7.51 11.47 -4.15
C LEU A 200 8.16 10.73 -5.32
N LEU A 201 8.82 11.45 -6.22
CA LEU A 201 9.55 10.83 -7.33
C LEU A 201 10.66 9.91 -6.83
N ILE A 202 11.44 10.34 -5.83
CA ILE A 202 12.46 9.50 -5.19
C ILE A 202 11.81 8.25 -4.60
N VAL A 203 10.69 8.40 -3.88
CA VAL A 203 9.95 7.29 -3.28
C VAL A 203 9.42 6.33 -4.34
N PHE A 204 8.89 6.81 -5.47
CA PHE A 204 8.38 5.96 -6.55
C PHE A 204 9.49 5.24 -7.30
N VAL A 205 10.60 5.91 -7.63
CA VAL A 205 11.76 5.27 -8.24
C VAL A 205 12.33 4.21 -7.29
N PHE A 206 12.49 4.54 -6.01
CA PHE A 206 12.93 3.61 -4.98
C PHE A 206 11.99 2.42 -4.86
N THR A 207 10.68 2.64 -4.82
CA THR A 207 9.68 1.57 -4.77
C THR A 207 9.76 0.69 -6.03
N ASN A 208 9.96 1.26 -7.22
CA ASN A 208 10.17 0.47 -8.43
C ASN A 208 11.44 -0.39 -8.37
N VAL A 209 12.51 0.12 -7.77
CA VAL A 209 13.74 -0.66 -7.49
C VAL A 209 13.45 -1.78 -6.50
N VAL A 210 12.69 -1.52 -5.44
CA VAL A 210 12.26 -2.52 -4.45
C VAL A 210 11.46 -3.64 -5.12
N ILE A 211 10.48 -3.31 -5.98
CA ILE A 211 9.71 -4.27 -6.77
C ILE A 211 10.63 -5.12 -7.64
N GLY A 212 11.67 -4.52 -8.24
CA GLY A 212 12.64 -5.26 -9.06
C GLY A 212 13.53 -6.18 -8.23
N ARG A 213 14.10 -5.69 -7.13
CA ARG A 213 15.11 -6.41 -6.35
C ARG A 213 14.56 -7.33 -5.25
N SER A 214 13.27 -7.30 -4.99
CA SER A 214 12.67 -8.15 -3.96
C SER A 214 12.86 -9.62 -4.29
N LYS A 215 13.18 -10.42 -3.27
CA LYS A 215 13.35 -11.88 -3.42
C LYS A 215 12.10 -12.50 -4.06
N GLN A 216 12.31 -13.30 -5.09
CA GLN A 216 11.24 -14.05 -5.75
C GLN A 216 10.91 -15.31 -4.94
N VAL A 217 9.66 -15.73 -5.00
CA VAL A 217 9.22 -16.98 -4.39
C VAL A 217 8.57 -17.81 -5.47
N ALA A 218 9.17 -18.97 -5.74
CA ALA A 218 8.64 -19.97 -6.66
C ALA A 218 7.81 -21.01 -5.90
N GLU A 219 6.72 -21.47 -6.51
CA GLU A 219 5.91 -22.59 -6.01
C GLU A 219 6.61 -23.90 -6.40
N ALA A 220 6.70 -24.89 -5.50
CA ALA A 220 7.49 -26.11 -5.75
C ALA A 220 6.88 -27.04 -6.82
N SER A 221 5.56 -26.92 -7.01
CA SER A 221 4.74 -27.68 -7.97
C SER A 221 4.86 -27.17 -9.41
N ASP A 222 4.93 -25.85 -9.57
CA ASP A 222 5.09 -25.17 -10.86
C ASP A 222 6.10 -24.02 -10.73
N PRO A 223 7.41 -24.32 -10.61
CA PRO A 223 8.40 -23.27 -10.36
C PRO A 223 8.53 -22.30 -11.54
N GLU A 224 8.50 -22.78 -12.78
CA GLU A 224 8.65 -21.91 -13.97
C GLU A 224 7.42 -21.05 -14.23
N GLY A 225 6.22 -21.61 -14.14
CA GLY A 225 4.98 -20.87 -14.32
C GLY A 225 4.75 -19.87 -13.18
N SER A 226 5.08 -20.22 -11.93
CA SER A 226 4.99 -19.28 -10.80
C SER A 226 5.96 -18.10 -10.94
N LEU A 227 7.18 -18.32 -11.43
CA LEU A 227 8.13 -17.24 -11.73
C LEU A 227 7.63 -16.32 -12.87
N HIS A 228 7.05 -16.88 -13.95
CA HIS A 228 6.45 -16.08 -15.01
C HIS A 228 5.28 -15.23 -14.52
N ARG A 229 4.37 -15.81 -13.73
CA ARG A 229 3.28 -15.07 -13.07
C ARG A 229 3.82 -13.95 -12.18
N ASN A 230 4.90 -14.23 -11.44
CA ASN A 230 5.54 -13.25 -10.58
C ASN A 230 6.17 -12.07 -11.35
N LEU A 231 6.84 -12.34 -12.49
CA LEU A 231 7.34 -11.28 -13.37
C LEU A 231 6.21 -10.39 -13.87
N ARG A 232 5.12 -10.99 -14.35
CA ARG A 232 3.96 -10.24 -14.85
C ARG A 232 3.33 -9.41 -13.73
N PHE A 233 3.20 -9.96 -12.53
CA PHE A 233 2.76 -9.24 -11.34
C PHE A 233 3.63 -8.01 -11.06
N ARG A 234 4.96 -8.15 -11.08
CA ARG A 234 5.90 -7.03 -10.88
C ARG A 234 5.79 -5.96 -11.96
N ARG A 235 5.73 -6.36 -13.24
CA ARG A 235 5.58 -5.41 -14.37
C ARG A 235 4.25 -4.65 -14.30
N ILE A 236 3.16 -5.31 -13.88
CA ILE A 236 1.84 -4.69 -13.67
C ILE A 236 1.89 -3.66 -12.54
N TRP A 237 2.41 -4.04 -11.36
CA TRP A 237 2.48 -3.13 -10.21
C TRP A 237 3.49 -2.00 -10.40
N SER A 238 4.58 -2.25 -11.13
CA SER A 238 5.53 -1.23 -11.58
C SER A 238 4.88 -0.22 -12.53
N ALA A 239 4.12 -0.67 -13.54
CA ALA A 239 3.36 0.21 -14.42
C ALA A 239 2.30 1.01 -13.66
N TYR A 240 1.58 0.36 -12.74
CA TYR A 240 0.60 1.01 -11.87
C TYR A 240 1.24 2.14 -11.06
N LEU A 241 2.38 1.87 -10.42
CA LEU A 241 3.15 2.86 -9.66
C LEU A 241 3.57 4.06 -10.51
N ILE A 242 4.03 3.83 -11.74
CA ILE A 242 4.43 4.91 -12.66
C ILE A 242 3.22 5.77 -13.05
N ILE A 243 2.13 5.16 -13.51
CA ILE A 243 0.93 5.86 -14.01
C ILE A 243 0.25 6.64 -12.88
N PHE A 244 -0.05 5.97 -11.77
CA PHE A 244 -0.76 6.62 -10.67
C PHE A 244 0.15 7.52 -9.83
N GLY A 245 1.45 7.24 -9.81
CA GLY A 245 2.46 8.16 -9.27
C GLY A 245 2.54 9.46 -10.06
N PHE A 246 2.42 9.39 -11.39
CA PHE A 246 2.34 10.59 -12.24
C PHE A 246 1.06 11.38 -11.93
N MET A 247 -0.08 10.68 -11.83
CA MET A 247 -1.37 11.29 -11.58
C MET A 247 -1.42 12.07 -10.25
N ILE A 248 -0.89 11.51 -9.16
CA ILE A 248 -0.83 12.22 -7.88
C ILE A 248 0.17 13.39 -7.90
N MET A 249 1.33 13.24 -8.56
CA MET A 249 2.25 14.36 -8.75
C MET A 249 1.64 15.48 -9.59
N ALA A 250 0.82 15.13 -10.59
CA ALA A 250 0.11 16.10 -11.41
C ALA A 250 -0.94 16.84 -10.59
N ALA A 251 -1.70 16.14 -9.75
CA ALA A 251 -2.63 16.77 -8.81
C ALA A 251 -1.93 17.78 -7.88
N ILE A 252 -0.74 17.44 -7.36
CA ILE A 252 0.08 18.36 -6.57
C ILE A 252 0.57 19.55 -7.42
N GLY A 253 0.99 19.30 -8.66
CA GLY A 253 1.44 20.34 -9.59
C GLY A 253 0.33 21.31 -10.02
N MET A 254 -0.93 20.91 -9.90
CA MET A 254 -2.08 21.77 -10.16
C MET A 254 -2.38 22.75 -9.02
N ILE A 255 -1.82 22.56 -7.83
CA ILE A 255 -2.03 23.48 -6.70
C ILE A 255 -1.57 24.92 -7.01
N PRO A 256 -0.33 25.17 -7.47
CA PRO A 256 0.10 26.52 -7.82
C PRO A 256 -0.69 27.11 -9.01
N VAL A 257 -1.13 26.27 -9.95
CA VAL A 257 -2.01 26.70 -11.04
C VAL A 257 -3.37 27.17 -10.49
N GLY A 258 -3.95 26.39 -9.57
CA GLY A 258 -5.21 26.74 -8.92
C GLY A 258 -5.12 28.02 -8.12
N MET A 259 -3.99 28.28 -7.44
CA MET A 259 -3.74 29.55 -6.76
C MET A 259 -3.69 30.73 -7.73
N LEU A 260 -3.03 30.59 -8.88
CA LEU A 260 -2.93 31.65 -9.89
C LEU A 260 -4.25 31.93 -10.63
N LEU A 261 -5.18 30.97 -10.62
CA LEU A 261 -6.49 31.06 -11.26
C LEU A 261 -7.63 31.23 -10.24
N ASP A 262 -7.30 31.51 -8.97
CA ASP A 262 -8.25 31.71 -7.88
C ASP A 262 -9.26 30.56 -7.70
N TRP A 263 -8.81 29.31 -7.86
CA TRP A 263 -9.64 28.14 -7.59
C TRP A 263 -10.00 28.07 -6.11
N SER A 264 -11.28 27.83 -5.81
CA SER A 264 -11.71 27.63 -4.43
C SER A 264 -11.08 26.38 -3.83
N GLY A 265 -10.80 26.40 -2.52
CA GLY A 265 -10.23 25.25 -1.80
C GLY A 265 -11.06 23.97 -1.96
N ASN A 266 -12.39 24.11 -2.10
CA ASN A 266 -13.31 23.00 -2.33
C ASN A 266 -13.09 22.30 -3.68
N VAL A 267 -12.77 23.03 -4.74
CA VAL A 267 -12.47 22.45 -6.06
C VAL A 267 -11.17 21.65 -5.99
N SER A 268 -10.13 22.20 -5.36
CA SER A 268 -8.84 21.54 -5.16
C SER A 268 -8.96 20.29 -4.29
N ALA A 269 -9.76 20.36 -3.22
CA ALA A 269 -10.05 19.23 -2.34
C ALA A 269 -10.81 18.11 -3.10
N LEU A 270 -11.86 18.46 -3.85
CA LEU A 270 -12.62 17.50 -4.65
C LEU A 270 -11.73 16.80 -5.69
N ALA A 271 -10.92 17.55 -6.43
CA ALA A 271 -9.98 17.00 -7.41
C ALA A 271 -9.01 16.01 -6.76
N THR A 272 -8.47 16.35 -5.58
CA THR A 272 -7.57 15.48 -4.80
C THR A 272 -8.29 14.20 -4.37
N ILE A 273 -9.51 14.31 -3.83
CA ILE A 273 -10.31 13.16 -3.40
C ILE A 273 -10.63 12.25 -4.59
N LEU A 274 -10.95 12.79 -5.76
CA LEU A 274 -11.23 11.99 -6.95
C LEU A 274 -9.98 11.23 -7.44
N VAL A 275 -8.81 11.89 -7.47
CA VAL A 275 -7.54 11.27 -7.84
C VAL A 275 -7.18 10.14 -6.87
N VAL A 276 -7.21 10.42 -5.56
CA VAL A 276 -6.91 9.43 -4.52
C VAL A 276 -7.94 8.30 -4.51
N GLY A 277 -9.23 8.61 -4.65
CA GLY A 277 -10.30 7.63 -4.72
C GLY A 277 -10.13 6.69 -5.91
N LEU A 278 -9.82 7.22 -7.10
CA LEU A 278 -9.53 6.42 -8.29
C LEU A 278 -8.29 5.53 -8.08
N MET A 279 -7.22 6.05 -7.47
CA MET A 279 -6.05 5.25 -7.09
C MET A 279 -6.45 4.09 -6.18
N VAL A 280 -7.15 4.38 -5.09
CA VAL A 280 -7.54 3.35 -4.12
C VAL A 280 -8.42 2.28 -4.78
N VAL A 281 -9.47 2.66 -5.50
CA VAL A 281 -10.39 1.72 -6.17
C VAL A 281 -9.64 0.87 -7.20
N SER A 282 -8.82 1.49 -8.04
CA SER A 282 -8.04 0.76 -9.05
C SER A 282 -7.00 -0.17 -8.45
N SER A 283 -6.36 0.20 -7.32
CA SER A 283 -5.41 -0.66 -6.62
C SER A 283 -6.10 -1.91 -6.04
N ILE A 284 -7.32 -1.77 -5.53
CA ILE A 284 -8.14 -2.88 -5.01
C ILE A 284 -8.55 -3.78 -6.18
N ALA A 285 -9.05 -3.20 -7.28
CA ALA A 285 -9.42 -3.97 -8.47
C ALA A 285 -8.22 -4.75 -9.03
N LEU A 286 -7.04 -4.12 -9.10
CA LEU A 286 -5.81 -4.76 -9.56
C LEU A 286 -5.38 -5.88 -8.61
N SER A 287 -5.45 -5.63 -7.30
CA SER A 287 -5.19 -6.60 -6.24
C SER A 287 -6.07 -7.85 -6.35
N VAL A 288 -7.37 -7.66 -6.61
CA VAL A 288 -8.33 -8.76 -6.84
C VAL A 288 -8.00 -9.53 -8.11
N LYS A 289 -7.58 -8.83 -9.18
CA LYS A 289 -7.26 -9.43 -10.48
C LYS A 289 -5.95 -10.21 -10.48
N THR A 290 -4.89 -9.68 -9.85
CA THR A 290 -3.57 -10.31 -9.89
C THR A 290 -3.35 -11.30 -8.75
N GLY A 291 -3.95 -11.06 -7.59
CA GLY A 291 -3.58 -11.74 -6.34
C GLY A 291 -2.13 -11.44 -5.93
N GLN A 292 -1.72 -11.94 -4.76
CA GLN A 292 -0.35 -11.77 -4.30
C GLN A 292 0.64 -12.60 -5.14
N GLY A 293 1.71 -11.97 -5.62
CA GLY A 293 2.73 -12.63 -6.45
C GLY A 293 2.24 -13.13 -7.82
N GLY A 294 1.05 -12.71 -8.26
CA GLY A 294 0.45 -13.14 -9.52
C GLY A 294 -0.34 -14.45 -9.43
N SER A 295 -0.71 -14.91 -8.23
CA SER A 295 -1.40 -16.19 -7.98
C SER A 295 -2.73 -16.38 -8.72
N ARG A 296 -3.33 -15.29 -9.24
CA ARG A 296 -4.60 -15.30 -9.99
C ARG A 296 -4.41 -15.06 -11.50
N LEU A 297 -3.18 -14.84 -11.95
CA LEU A 297 -2.86 -14.75 -13.36
C LEU A 297 -2.84 -16.14 -13.98
N LYS A 298 -3.34 -16.27 -15.21
CA LYS A 298 -3.31 -17.55 -15.95
C LYS A 298 -1.86 -17.91 -16.30
N SER A 299 -1.53 -19.21 -16.23
CA SER A 299 -0.27 -19.72 -16.75
C SER A 299 -0.33 -19.79 -18.28
N GLU A 300 0.76 -19.44 -18.96
CA GLU A 300 0.89 -19.58 -20.42
C GLU A 300 1.28 -21.01 -20.82
N SER A 301 1.90 -21.76 -19.92
CA SER A 301 2.05 -23.20 -20.03
C SER A 301 0.70 -23.87 -19.78
N GLY A 302 0.07 -24.38 -20.83
CA GLY A 302 -1.23 -25.10 -20.81
C GLY A 302 -1.26 -26.41 -20.00
N GLY A 303 -0.36 -26.58 -19.02
CA GLY A 303 -0.43 -27.66 -18.07
C GLY A 303 -1.57 -27.41 -17.09
N ASN A 304 -2.39 -28.44 -16.86
CA ASN A 304 -3.31 -28.45 -15.72
C ASN A 304 -2.54 -28.01 -14.46
N PRO A 305 -3.10 -27.14 -13.61
CA PRO A 305 -2.48 -26.81 -12.33
C PRO A 305 -2.44 -28.10 -11.50
N GLN A 306 -1.37 -28.88 -11.65
CA GLN A 306 -1.07 -29.98 -10.76
C GLN A 306 -0.97 -29.37 -9.37
N THR A 307 -1.66 -30.00 -8.43
CA THR A 307 -1.93 -29.54 -7.07
C THR A 307 -0.72 -28.79 -6.52
N THR A 308 -0.90 -27.51 -6.16
CA THR A 308 0.28 -26.72 -5.78
C THR A 308 0.83 -27.23 -4.46
N VAL A 309 1.88 -28.05 -4.53
CA VAL A 309 2.63 -28.49 -3.36
C VAL A 309 3.35 -27.27 -2.81
N ALA A 310 2.97 -26.85 -1.61
CA ALA A 310 3.75 -25.88 -0.85
C ALA A 310 5.15 -26.50 -0.63
N SER A 311 6.21 -25.77 -0.98
CA SER A 311 7.56 -26.21 -0.64
C SER A 311 7.66 -26.36 0.88
N ALA A 312 8.10 -27.52 1.35
CA ALA A 312 8.41 -27.76 2.76
C ALA A 312 9.66 -27.02 3.25
N ALA A 313 10.26 -26.14 2.44
CA ALA A 313 11.20 -25.15 2.94
C ALA A 313 10.45 -24.19 3.89
N ASP A 314 10.17 -24.67 5.11
CA ASP A 314 9.34 -24.03 6.11
C ASP A 314 10.03 -22.74 6.60
N HIS A 315 9.66 -21.64 5.94
CA HIS A 315 10.12 -20.31 6.28
C HIS A 315 9.25 -19.66 7.38
N ASP A 316 8.22 -20.34 7.90
CA ASP A 316 7.30 -19.81 8.93
C ASP A 316 8.05 -19.33 10.17
N ARG A 317 9.17 -19.98 10.51
CA ARG A 317 10.04 -19.60 11.64
C ARG A 317 10.53 -18.14 11.58
N HIS A 318 10.66 -17.58 10.37
CA HIS A 318 11.14 -16.21 10.13
C HIS A 318 10.00 -15.19 10.02
N TRP A 319 8.74 -15.63 9.99
CA TRP A 319 7.57 -14.74 9.94
C TRP A 319 6.99 -14.58 11.34
N LYS A 320 7.39 -13.51 12.04
CA LYS A 320 6.87 -13.19 13.36
C LYS A 320 5.44 -12.67 13.23
N LEU A 321 4.54 -13.22 14.03
CA LEU A 321 3.10 -12.93 14.01
C LEU A 321 2.45 -13.16 12.63
N GLY A 322 3.08 -13.92 11.73
CA GLY A 322 2.61 -14.17 10.37
C GLY A 322 2.77 -13.00 9.38
N VAL A 323 3.27 -11.83 9.82
CA VAL A 323 3.34 -10.60 9.00
C VAL A 323 4.71 -9.91 8.98
N ILE A 324 5.52 -10.06 10.03
CA ILE A 324 6.84 -9.41 10.14
C ILE A 324 7.91 -10.40 9.71
N TYR A 325 8.65 -10.10 8.64
CA TYR A 325 9.76 -10.94 8.21
C TYR A 325 11.05 -10.59 8.96
N PHE A 326 11.68 -11.59 9.57
CA PHE A 326 12.91 -11.45 10.34
C PHE A 326 13.83 -12.64 10.09
N ASN A 327 14.81 -12.47 9.19
CA ASN A 327 15.82 -13.48 8.91
C ASN A 327 17.22 -12.86 8.75
N PRO A 328 18.09 -12.97 9.79
CA PRO A 328 19.48 -12.48 9.72
C PRO A 328 20.34 -13.18 8.66
N ASN A 329 19.98 -14.40 8.27
CA ASN A 329 20.72 -15.21 7.30
C ASN A 329 20.29 -14.96 5.85
N ASP A 330 19.16 -14.28 5.61
CA ASP A 330 18.70 -13.94 4.25
C ASP A 330 19.20 -12.53 3.86
N PRO A 331 20.13 -12.39 2.89
CA PRO A 331 20.68 -11.10 2.50
C PRO A 331 19.65 -10.18 1.84
N ALA A 332 18.47 -10.68 1.45
CA ALA A 332 17.43 -9.85 0.88
C ALA A 332 16.95 -8.79 1.88
N LEU A 333 16.97 -7.53 1.45
CA LEU A 333 16.39 -6.40 2.19
C LEU A 333 14.87 -6.37 2.04
N PHE A 334 14.35 -6.78 0.88
CA PHE A 334 12.95 -6.76 0.55
C PHE A 334 12.46 -8.13 0.10
N VAL A 335 11.29 -8.51 0.60
CA VAL A 335 10.65 -9.79 0.33
C VAL A 335 9.18 -9.56 0.04
N GLU A 336 8.54 -10.49 -0.66
CA GLU A 336 7.10 -10.41 -0.88
C GLU A 336 6.34 -10.59 0.44
N LYS A 337 5.27 -9.81 0.63
CA LYS A 337 4.38 -9.98 1.76
C LYS A 337 3.78 -11.38 1.73
N ARG A 338 3.72 -11.96 2.92
CA ARG A 338 3.06 -13.25 3.14
C ARG A 338 1.55 -13.11 3.30
N PHE A 339 1.14 -12.14 4.12
CA PHE A 339 -0.23 -11.74 4.30
C PHE A 339 -0.43 -10.33 3.73
N GLY A 340 -1.38 -10.18 2.81
CA GLY A 340 -1.56 -8.98 2.01
C GLY A 340 -0.89 -9.04 0.64
N ILE A 341 -0.89 -7.89 -0.05
CA ILE A 341 -0.32 -7.73 -1.40
C ILE A 341 0.88 -6.79 -1.39
N GLY A 342 1.88 -7.12 -2.19
CA GLY A 342 3.08 -6.33 -2.42
C GLY A 342 4.29 -6.86 -1.66
N TRP A 343 5.14 -5.93 -1.22
CA TRP A 343 6.46 -6.22 -0.66
C TRP A 343 6.60 -5.66 0.76
N THR A 344 7.44 -6.30 1.55
CA THR A 344 7.82 -5.91 2.90
C THR A 344 9.34 -5.97 3.04
N MET A 345 9.83 -5.53 4.19
CA MET A 345 11.26 -5.44 4.49
C MET A 345 11.68 -6.56 5.43
N ASN A 346 12.93 -6.99 5.32
CA ASN A 346 13.55 -7.89 6.29
C ASN A 346 14.03 -7.10 7.51
N MET A 347 13.25 -7.13 8.58
CA MET A 347 13.50 -6.33 9.80
C MET A 347 14.75 -6.77 10.58
N ALA A 348 15.37 -7.89 10.20
CA ALA A 348 16.65 -8.32 10.75
C ALA A 348 17.85 -7.54 10.18
N ARG A 349 17.65 -6.71 9.15
CA ARG A 349 18.73 -5.98 8.46
C ARG A 349 18.85 -4.55 9.01
N PRO A 350 19.99 -4.15 9.59
CA PRO A 350 20.18 -2.77 10.08
C PRO A 350 19.94 -1.70 9.00
N VAL A 351 20.34 -1.98 7.76
CA VAL A 351 20.14 -1.08 6.61
C VAL A 351 18.66 -0.75 6.38
N VAL A 352 17.75 -1.69 6.65
CA VAL A 352 16.30 -1.44 6.53
C VAL A 352 15.85 -0.36 7.51
N TRP A 353 16.34 -0.38 8.75
CA TRP A 353 16.01 0.63 9.74
C TRP A 353 16.55 2.01 9.38
N ILE A 354 17.76 2.09 8.83
CA ILE A 354 18.32 3.34 8.31
C ILE A 354 17.42 3.92 7.21
N ILE A 355 16.99 3.09 6.25
CA ILE A 355 16.09 3.51 5.17
C ILE A 355 14.77 4.04 5.75
N VAL A 356 14.16 3.32 6.69
CA VAL A 356 12.88 3.72 7.32
C VAL A 356 13.03 5.05 8.05
N VAL A 357 14.06 5.19 8.89
CA VAL A 357 14.32 6.44 9.63
C VAL A 357 14.57 7.60 8.67
N LEU A 358 15.36 7.41 7.61
CA LEU A 358 15.62 8.45 6.62
C LEU A 358 14.34 8.91 5.92
N ILE A 359 13.47 7.97 5.50
CA ILE A 359 12.19 8.30 4.87
C ILE A 359 11.30 9.11 5.84
N ILE A 360 11.25 8.72 7.12
CA ILE A 360 10.48 9.44 8.15
C ILE A 360 11.05 10.83 8.38
N LEU A 361 12.37 10.96 8.53
CA LEU A 361 13.04 12.24 8.77
C LEU A 361 12.80 13.22 7.62
N VAL A 362 12.88 12.77 6.37
CA VAL A 362 12.58 13.62 5.21
C VAL A 362 11.09 13.99 5.18
N ALA A 363 10.18 13.03 5.42
CA ALA A 363 8.75 13.29 5.41
C ALA A 363 8.29 14.28 6.51
N VAL A 364 8.90 14.21 7.70
CA VAL A 364 8.62 15.12 8.83
C VAL A 364 9.38 16.44 8.69
N GLY A 365 10.58 16.43 8.11
CA GLY A 365 11.41 17.61 7.92
C GLY A 365 10.93 18.52 6.78
N LEU A 366 10.34 17.95 5.72
CA LEU A 366 9.90 18.72 4.55
C LEU A 366 8.90 19.84 4.91
N PRO A 367 7.84 19.58 5.70
CA PRO A 367 6.93 20.64 6.16
C PRO A 367 7.62 21.74 6.98
N LEU A 368 8.63 21.40 7.78
CA LEU A 368 9.37 22.34 8.63
C LEU A 368 10.23 23.32 7.84
N ILE A 369 10.65 22.95 6.62
CA ILE A 369 11.42 23.83 5.72
C ILE A 369 10.52 24.92 5.10
N ILE A 370 9.21 24.66 5.04
CA ILE A 370 8.21 25.54 4.43
C ILE A 370 7.58 26.47 5.49
N GLU A 371 8.03 26.41 6.74
CA GLU A 371 7.47 27.20 7.85
C GLU A 371 7.79 28.69 7.83
#